data_AF-A0AAU9IZD6-F1
#
_entry.id   AF-A0AAU9IZD6-F1
#
_cell.length_a   1.000
_cell.length_b   1.000
_cell.length_c   1.000
_cell.angle_alpha   90.00
_cell.angle_beta   90.00
_cell.angle_gamma   90.00
#
_symmetry.space_group_name_H-M   'P 1'
#
loop_
_entity.id
_entity.type
_entity.pdbx_description
1 polymer ?
#
loop_
_entity_poly.entity_id
_entity_poly.type
_entity_poly.pdbx_seq_one_letter_code
_entity_poly.pdbx_strand_id
1 'polypeptide(L)'
;MGCKFSGAKDAQEVTSLSEQDVRIINKIGELASQVQNSPSPAELQFLLQTLSNLHTVESAKREEWLATIHNDIINPLYFSMIENFPYSDANPFIPDQHKLETLRNKDFLPFDKSKDELRNCLLHIYSDFIPLFNIDISKLQRFIFALSENYNDNPFHNFTHAFAVTQMLFSISERANKLQAFLEHKDRLALLVSALGHDLNHPGVTNAYMINTRHQLAVRYNDISVLENYHASTLIHFLELSGCDILESLPLQDRNYMRRQIIPTILATDMAKHFQVIANFEGVMKNFDRENADHRQAVMDGLLHSADVGNPTLRFDIATVYSLRIIQEFNKQVLTEEQKGLPVSEYLRVGNDVAGIKKNQLGFIEKLIYPLWKVVATYIPEAQIHIDTIEDNKRRWEELENLD
;
A
#
# COMPACT_ATOMS: atom_id res chain seq x y z
N MET A 1 -51.41 -41.04 -5.08
CA MET A 1 -50.31 -41.26 -4.11
C MET A 1 -49.06 -40.70 -4.76
N GLY A 2 -48.51 -39.52 -4.46
CA GLY A 2 -48.45 -38.79 -3.20
C GLY A 2 -47.07 -39.01 -2.56
N CYS A 3 -46.02 -38.38 -3.08
CA CYS A 3 -44.74 -38.29 -2.36
C CYS A 3 -44.32 -36.83 -2.26
N LYS A 4 -44.35 -36.33 -1.02
CA LYS A 4 -44.12 -34.95 -0.61
C LYS A 4 -42.62 -34.67 -0.60
N PHE A 5 -42.22 -33.51 -1.11
CA PHE A 5 -40.93 -32.89 -0.76
C PHE A 5 -40.97 -32.54 0.74
N SER A 6 -40.15 -33.23 1.53
CA SER A 6 -39.86 -32.85 2.92
C SER A 6 -38.80 -31.74 2.90
N GLY A 7 -39.14 -30.64 3.57
CA GLY A 7 -38.39 -29.39 3.55
C GLY A 7 -36.92 -29.50 3.93
N ALA A 8 -36.12 -28.68 3.25
CA ALA A 8 -34.82 -28.24 3.71
C ALA A 8 -34.96 -27.60 5.10
N LYS A 9 -34.38 -28.25 6.10
CA LYS A 9 -33.90 -27.60 7.33
C LYS A 9 -32.40 -27.48 7.18
N ASP A 10 -31.95 -26.55 6.35
CA ASP A 10 -30.58 -26.07 6.44
C ASP A 10 -30.62 -24.78 7.24
N ALA A 11 -30.11 -24.90 8.46
CA ALA A 11 -29.94 -23.81 9.40
C ALA A 11 -29.04 -22.74 8.76
N GLN A 12 -29.50 -21.49 8.83
CA GLN A 12 -28.74 -20.31 8.48
C GLN A 12 -27.42 -20.28 9.27
N GLU A 13 -26.30 -20.52 8.61
CA GLU A 13 -25.02 -19.96 9.07
C GLU A 13 -25.06 -18.46 8.78
N VAL A 14 -25.35 -17.68 9.82
CA VAL A 14 -25.19 -16.23 9.83
C VAL A 14 -23.69 -15.94 9.71
N THR A 15 -23.21 -15.61 8.52
CA THR A 15 -21.82 -15.15 8.32
C THR A 15 -21.63 -13.82 9.05
N SER A 16 -20.90 -13.82 10.17
CA SER A 16 -20.59 -12.61 10.94
C SER A 16 -19.83 -11.57 10.12
N LEU A 17 -20.14 -10.28 10.33
CA LEU A 17 -19.38 -9.15 9.79
C LEU A 17 -17.90 -9.24 10.18
N SER A 18 -16.98 -8.79 9.32
CA SER A 18 -15.56 -8.70 9.68
C SER A 18 -15.32 -7.59 10.70
N GLU A 19 -14.25 -7.68 11.49
CA GLU A 19 -13.90 -6.62 12.45
C GLU A 19 -13.66 -5.26 11.76
N GLN A 20 -13.16 -5.27 10.52
CA GLN A 20 -12.96 -4.07 9.72
C GLN A 20 -14.30 -3.44 9.32
N ASP A 21 -15.27 -4.25 8.88
CA ASP A 21 -16.63 -3.78 8.56
C ASP A 21 -17.30 -3.17 9.80
N VAL A 22 -17.17 -3.83 10.96
CA VAL A 22 -17.73 -3.34 12.22
C VAL A 22 -17.10 -2.01 12.65
N ARG A 23 -15.78 -1.85 12.48
CA ARG A 23 -15.08 -0.59 12.76
C ARG A 23 -15.56 0.54 11.84
N ILE A 24 -15.70 0.27 10.55
CA ILE A 24 -16.20 1.24 9.57
C ILE A 24 -17.64 1.64 9.92
N ILE A 25 -18.50 0.68 10.22
CA ILE A 25 -19.90 0.91 10.63
C ILE A 25 -19.98 1.75 11.90
N ASN A 26 -19.21 1.40 12.94
CA ASN A 26 -19.19 2.15 14.20
C ASN A 26 -18.70 3.58 13.98
N LYS A 27 -17.67 3.76 13.15
CA LYS A 27 -17.13 5.08 12.85
C LYS A 27 -18.15 5.94 12.09
N ILE A 28 -18.89 5.37 11.15
CA ILE A 28 -20.00 6.03 10.46
C ILE A 28 -21.09 6.45 11.47
N GLY A 29 -21.47 5.56 12.40
CA GLY A 29 -22.49 5.84 13.42
C GLY A 29 -22.10 6.95 14.40
N GLU A 30 -20.85 6.95 14.87
CA GLU A 30 -20.30 8.00 15.73
C GLU A 30 -20.33 9.37 15.03
N LEU A 31 -19.89 9.42 13.78
CA LEU A 31 -19.81 10.66 13.00
C LEU A 31 -21.21 11.21 12.65
N ALA A 32 -22.17 10.34 12.32
CA ALA A 32 -23.56 10.75 12.04
C ALA A 32 -24.25 11.42 13.24
N SER A 33 -23.83 11.10 14.46
CA SER A 33 -24.39 11.69 15.70
C SER A 33 -23.92 13.11 16.01
N GLN A 34 -22.90 13.61 15.28
CA GLN A 34 -22.20 14.86 15.59
C GLN A 34 -22.59 16.05 14.69
N VAL A 35 -23.48 15.87 13.70
CA VAL A 35 -23.80 16.88 12.66
C VAL A 35 -25.23 17.42 12.79
N GLN A 36 -25.40 18.74 12.60
CA GLN A 36 -26.65 19.50 12.74
C GLN A 36 -27.71 19.28 11.62
N ASN A 37 -27.45 18.37 10.68
CA ASN A 37 -28.40 17.90 9.65
C ASN A 37 -28.35 16.36 9.59
N SER A 38 -28.80 15.70 10.66
CA SER A 38 -28.79 14.24 10.76
C SER A 38 -29.61 13.57 9.64
N PRO A 39 -29.22 12.38 9.16
CA PRO A 39 -30.08 11.57 8.32
C PRO A 39 -31.42 11.37 9.01
N SER A 40 -32.51 11.44 8.25
CA SER A 40 -33.84 11.24 8.81
C SER A 40 -33.93 9.86 9.48
N PRO A 41 -34.76 9.70 10.54
CA PRO A 41 -34.98 8.40 11.16
C PRO A 41 -35.38 7.31 10.16
N ALA A 42 -36.02 7.68 9.04
CA ALA A 42 -36.37 6.78 7.94
C ALA A 42 -35.16 6.31 7.13
N GLU A 43 -34.14 7.16 6.91
CA GLU A 43 -32.90 6.80 6.21
C GLU A 43 -32.01 5.90 7.08
N LEU A 44 -31.90 6.21 8.37
CA LEU A 44 -31.23 5.35 9.36
C LEU A 44 -31.93 4.00 9.50
N GLN A 45 -33.26 3.98 9.51
CA GLN A 45 -34.04 2.75 9.56
C GLN A 45 -33.93 1.95 8.26
N PHE A 46 -33.87 2.60 7.09
CA PHE A 46 -33.63 1.95 5.81
C PHE A 46 -32.22 1.35 5.72
N LEU A 47 -31.18 2.05 6.22
CA LEU A 47 -29.82 1.52 6.34
C LEU A 47 -29.77 0.29 7.25
N LEU A 48 -30.39 0.36 8.43
CA LEU A 48 -30.47 -0.76 9.38
C LEU A 48 -31.30 -1.94 8.82
N GLN A 49 -32.38 -1.67 8.10
CA GLN A 49 -33.21 -2.70 7.45
C GLN A 49 -32.48 -3.35 6.27
N THR A 50 -31.73 -2.57 5.49
CA THR A 50 -30.92 -3.05 4.37
C THR A 50 -29.76 -3.91 4.88
N LEU A 51 -29.10 -3.49 5.97
CA LEU A 51 -28.10 -4.28 6.68
C LEU A 51 -28.69 -5.56 7.28
N SER A 52 -29.91 -5.50 7.82
CA SER A 52 -30.58 -6.68 8.38
C SER A 52 -31.06 -7.67 7.31
N ASN A 53 -31.38 -7.19 6.10
CA ASN A 53 -31.76 -8.00 4.95
C ASN A 53 -30.56 -8.70 4.26
N LEU A 54 -29.31 -8.36 4.63
CA LEU A 54 -28.07 -8.99 4.14
C LEU A 54 -27.93 -10.48 4.48
N HIS A 55 -28.81 -11.04 5.31
CA HIS A 55 -28.71 -12.43 5.77
C HIS A 55 -29.63 -13.43 5.06
N THR A 56 -30.22 -13.06 3.93
CA THR A 56 -30.95 -14.03 3.09
C THR A 56 -30.68 -13.81 1.60
N VAL A 57 -29.94 -14.77 1.03
CA VAL A 57 -29.99 -15.28 -0.36
C VAL A 57 -28.93 -14.82 -1.37
N GLU A 58 -28.30 -15.86 -1.94
CA GLU A 58 -27.59 -16.05 -3.21
C GLU A 58 -26.39 -15.17 -3.57
N SER A 59 -25.24 -15.85 -3.55
CA SER A 59 -23.90 -15.41 -3.93
C SER A 59 -23.80 -14.64 -5.25
N ALA A 60 -24.67 -14.91 -6.24
CA ALA A 60 -24.64 -14.22 -7.52
C ALA A 60 -25.18 -12.78 -7.48
N LYS A 61 -26.09 -12.46 -6.56
CA LYS A 61 -26.60 -11.08 -6.39
C LYS A 61 -25.73 -10.24 -5.45
N ARG A 62 -24.92 -10.88 -4.59
CA ARG A 62 -24.05 -10.23 -3.61
C ARG A 62 -22.93 -9.42 -4.27
N GLU A 63 -22.32 -9.90 -5.35
CA GLU A 63 -21.24 -9.16 -6.03
C GLU A 63 -21.78 -7.95 -6.80
N GLU A 64 -22.92 -8.09 -7.48
CA GLU A 64 -23.61 -6.98 -8.13
C GLU A 64 -24.08 -5.93 -7.11
N TRP A 65 -24.58 -6.37 -5.95
CA TRP A 65 -25.00 -5.47 -4.86
C TRP A 65 -23.86 -4.83 -4.06
N LEU A 66 -22.74 -5.53 -3.83
CA LEU A 66 -21.56 -4.92 -3.20
C LEU A 66 -21.00 -3.82 -4.10
N ALA A 67 -21.04 -4.01 -5.41
CA ALA A 67 -20.72 -2.97 -6.38
C ALA A 67 -21.72 -1.79 -6.29
N THR A 68 -23.02 -2.04 -6.15
CA THR A 68 -24.04 -0.98 -6.00
C THR A 68 -23.96 -0.24 -4.65
N ILE A 69 -23.75 -0.93 -3.51
CA ILE A 69 -23.58 -0.32 -2.19
C ILE A 69 -22.30 0.55 -2.15
N HIS A 70 -21.23 0.05 -2.74
CA HIS A 70 -19.96 0.77 -2.84
C HIS A 70 -20.06 2.02 -3.75
N ASN A 71 -20.85 1.95 -4.82
CA ASN A 71 -20.98 3.03 -5.79
C ASN A 71 -22.05 4.08 -5.43
N ASP A 72 -23.19 3.67 -4.87
CA ASP A 72 -24.34 4.57 -4.68
C ASP A 72 -24.56 5.03 -3.24
N ILE A 73 -24.03 4.32 -2.23
CA ILE A 73 -24.31 4.60 -0.81
C ILE A 73 -23.04 4.98 -0.04
N ILE A 74 -21.97 4.19 -0.14
CA ILE A 74 -20.72 4.47 0.59
C ILE A 74 -19.95 5.62 -0.07
N ASN A 75 -19.86 5.68 -1.40
CA ASN A 75 -19.15 6.77 -2.09
C ASN A 75 -19.74 8.17 -1.75
N PRO A 76 -21.05 8.45 -1.90
CA PRO A 76 -21.56 9.80 -1.65
C PRO A 76 -21.59 10.18 -0.16
N LEU A 77 -22.04 9.28 0.73
CA LEU A 77 -22.18 9.58 2.17
C LEU A 77 -20.83 9.61 2.91
N TYR A 78 -19.89 8.72 2.60
CA TYR A 78 -18.58 8.72 3.27
C TYR A 78 -17.74 9.95 2.89
N PHE A 79 -17.79 10.37 1.62
CA PHE A 79 -17.00 11.49 1.14
C PHE A 79 -17.68 12.86 1.29
N SER A 80 -19.00 12.95 1.42
CA SER A 80 -19.69 14.21 1.71
C SER A 80 -19.64 14.63 3.19
N MET A 81 -19.24 13.73 4.09
CA MET A 81 -19.29 13.92 5.55
C MET A 81 -17.92 14.12 6.22
N ILE A 82 -16.83 14.21 5.44
CA ILE A 82 -15.53 14.57 5.99
C ILE A 82 -15.49 16.09 6.14
N GLU A 83 -15.99 16.57 7.29
CA GLU A 83 -15.79 17.95 7.72
C GLU A 83 -14.28 18.21 7.86
N ASN A 84 -13.81 19.26 7.18
CA ASN A 84 -12.40 19.72 7.09
C ASN A 84 -11.51 19.10 6.01
N PHE A 85 -12.04 18.73 4.83
CA PHE A 85 -11.16 18.70 3.65
C PHE A 85 -10.74 20.13 3.28
N PRO A 86 -9.44 20.49 3.39
CA PRO A 86 -9.06 21.90 3.36
C PRO A 86 -9.12 22.51 1.95
N TYR A 87 -9.39 21.72 0.91
CA TYR A 87 -9.21 22.14 -0.48
C TYR A 87 -10.37 21.68 -1.36
N SER A 88 -10.93 22.60 -2.14
CA SER A 88 -11.99 22.38 -3.12
C SER A 88 -11.77 23.35 -4.29
N ASP A 89 -12.59 23.31 -5.33
CA ASP A 89 -12.53 24.33 -6.40
C ASP A 89 -12.70 25.76 -5.86
N ALA A 90 -13.41 25.93 -4.75
CA ALA A 90 -13.59 27.22 -4.07
C ALA A 90 -12.41 27.61 -3.16
N ASN A 91 -11.54 26.67 -2.80
CA ASN A 91 -10.31 26.90 -2.03
C ASN A 91 -9.17 26.05 -2.62
N PRO A 92 -8.52 26.50 -3.70
CA PRO A 92 -7.56 25.68 -4.42
C PRO A 92 -6.39 25.28 -3.53
N PHE A 93 -5.91 24.05 -3.69
CA PHE A 93 -4.71 23.59 -3.00
C PHE A 93 -3.49 24.37 -3.50
N ILE A 94 -2.78 25.03 -2.58
CA ILE A 94 -1.53 25.71 -2.86
C ILE A 94 -0.40 24.92 -2.17
N PRO A 95 0.55 24.36 -2.94
CA PRO A 95 1.65 23.60 -2.36
C PRO A 95 2.54 24.45 -1.46
N ASP A 96 2.74 24.00 -0.23
CA ASP A 96 3.67 24.61 0.73
C ASP A 96 5.11 24.17 0.41
N GLN A 97 5.94 25.14 0.00
CA GLN A 97 7.34 24.90 -0.37
C GLN A 97 8.19 24.41 0.81
N HIS A 98 7.92 24.87 2.03
CA HIS A 98 8.67 24.43 3.22
C HIS A 98 8.34 22.97 3.57
N LYS A 99 7.08 22.57 3.40
CA LYS A 99 6.69 21.14 3.52
C LYS A 99 7.35 20.28 2.46
N LEU A 100 7.39 20.74 1.20
CA LEU A 100 8.08 20.04 0.12
C LEU A 100 9.58 19.87 0.42
N GLU A 101 10.27 20.92 0.89
CA GLU A 101 11.66 20.82 1.33
C GLU A 101 11.86 19.78 2.43
N THR A 102 10.95 19.74 3.40
CA THR A 102 10.96 18.74 4.47
C THR A 102 10.77 17.32 3.91
N LEU A 103 9.85 17.14 2.96
CA LEU A 103 9.59 15.87 2.28
C LEU A 103 10.73 15.42 1.34
N ARG A 104 11.65 16.31 0.97
CA ARG A 104 12.89 15.94 0.25
C ARG A 104 13.96 15.37 1.17
N ASN A 105 13.75 15.38 2.49
CA ASN A 105 14.67 14.72 3.41
C ASN A 105 14.51 13.19 3.33
N LYS A 106 15.58 12.46 3.00
CA LYS A 106 15.53 10.99 2.99
C LYS A 106 15.19 10.43 4.37
N ASP A 107 15.58 11.12 5.44
CA ASP A 107 15.35 10.72 6.84
C ASP A 107 14.11 11.41 7.42
N PHE A 108 13.10 11.70 6.58
CA PHE A 108 11.80 12.17 7.04
C PHE A 108 11.21 11.16 8.04
N LEU A 109 10.65 11.66 9.14
CA LEU A 109 10.13 10.82 10.22
C LEU A 109 8.60 10.73 10.14
N PRO A 110 8.03 9.64 9.57
CA PRO A 110 6.58 9.52 9.42
C PRO A 110 5.89 9.05 10.71
N PHE A 111 6.63 8.51 11.68
CA PHE A 111 6.08 7.97 12.92
C PHE A 111 5.54 9.03 13.89
N ASP A 112 6.01 10.28 13.78
CA ASP A 112 5.60 11.40 14.62
C ASP A 112 4.34 12.10 14.08
N LYS A 113 3.74 11.56 13.01
CA LYS A 113 2.63 12.18 12.29
C LYS A 113 1.38 11.34 12.38
N SER A 114 0.25 12.01 12.57
CA SER A 114 -1.08 11.42 12.42
C SER A 114 -1.35 10.99 10.98
N LYS A 115 -2.32 10.09 10.77
CA LYS A 115 -2.76 9.71 9.41
C LYS A 115 -3.16 10.95 8.59
N ASP A 116 -3.79 11.95 9.19
CA ASP A 116 -4.20 13.20 8.51
C ASP A 116 -3.01 14.06 8.07
N GLU A 117 -1.98 14.18 8.89
CA GLU A 117 -0.74 14.87 8.50
C GLU A 117 -0.04 14.15 7.35
N LEU A 118 0.01 12.81 7.37
CA LEU A 118 0.57 12.02 6.26
C LEU A 118 -0.24 12.17 4.96
N ARG A 119 -1.57 12.20 5.04
CA ARG A 119 -2.45 12.52 3.89
C ARG A 119 -2.17 13.91 3.33
N ASN A 120 -2.00 14.90 4.21
CA ASN A 120 -1.65 16.25 3.78
C ASN A 120 -0.28 16.28 3.09
N CYS A 121 0.71 15.56 3.61
CA CYS A 121 2.02 15.41 2.95
C CYS A 121 1.89 14.76 1.56
N LEU A 122 1.04 13.75 1.38
CA LEU A 122 0.80 13.14 0.06
C LEU A 122 0.23 14.16 -0.93
N LEU A 123 -0.69 15.04 -0.52
CA LEU A 123 -1.19 16.11 -1.42
C LEU A 123 -0.05 16.99 -1.95
N HIS A 124 0.99 17.24 -1.14
CA HIS A 124 2.18 17.97 -1.58
C HIS A 124 3.02 17.12 -2.54
N ILE A 125 3.24 15.83 -2.25
CA ILE A 125 3.99 14.93 -3.15
C ILE A 125 3.33 14.87 -4.55
N TYR A 126 2.01 14.89 -4.62
CA TYR A 126 1.26 14.86 -5.87
C TYR A 126 1.07 16.24 -6.53
N SER A 127 1.54 17.34 -5.92
CA SER A 127 1.15 18.70 -6.32
C SER A 127 1.44 19.03 -7.78
N ASP A 128 2.60 18.61 -8.29
CA ASP A 128 3.06 18.93 -9.63
C ASP A 128 2.29 18.14 -10.70
N PHE A 129 1.71 17.01 -10.31
CA PHE A 129 0.92 16.15 -11.18
C PHE A 129 -0.51 16.66 -11.38
N ILE A 130 -1.03 17.44 -10.42
CA ILE A 130 -2.39 17.99 -10.46
C ILE A 130 -2.63 18.83 -11.73
N PRO A 131 -1.88 19.92 -11.98
CA PRO A 131 -2.08 20.72 -13.19
C PRO A 131 -1.60 19.97 -14.45
N LEU A 132 -0.61 19.09 -14.33
CA LEU A 132 -0.01 18.40 -15.47
C LEU A 132 -0.96 17.38 -16.11
N PHE A 133 -1.78 16.72 -15.29
CA PHE A 133 -2.71 15.68 -15.72
C PHE A 133 -4.18 16.07 -15.55
N ASN A 134 -4.45 17.34 -15.19
CA ASN A 134 -5.79 17.84 -14.89
C ASN A 134 -6.51 16.95 -13.86
N ILE A 135 -5.81 16.61 -12.77
CA ILE A 135 -6.35 15.79 -11.69
C ILE A 135 -7.32 16.64 -10.87
N ASP A 136 -8.56 16.18 -10.71
CA ASP A 136 -9.52 16.78 -9.79
C ASP A 136 -9.00 16.65 -8.34
N ILE A 137 -8.77 17.78 -7.68
CA ILE A 137 -8.18 17.82 -6.33
C ILE A 137 -9.04 17.07 -5.31
N SER A 138 -10.37 17.15 -5.44
CA SER A 138 -11.28 16.45 -4.55
C SER A 138 -11.24 14.95 -4.79
N LYS A 139 -11.08 14.47 -6.04
CA LYS A 139 -10.82 13.05 -6.33
C LYS A 139 -9.50 12.58 -5.76
N LEU A 140 -8.44 13.39 -5.87
CA LEU A 140 -7.13 13.06 -5.28
C LEU A 140 -7.19 12.93 -3.75
N GLN A 141 -7.88 13.86 -3.07
CA GLN A 141 -8.10 13.78 -1.63
C GLN A 141 -8.88 12.53 -1.23
N ARG A 142 -9.98 12.24 -1.93
CA ARG A 142 -10.80 11.05 -1.70
C ARG A 142 -10.01 9.77 -1.96
N PHE A 143 -9.21 9.74 -3.01
CA PHE A 143 -8.32 8.62 -3.34
C PHE A 143 -7.30 8.36 -2.23
N ILE A 144 -6.53 9.39 -1.82
CA ILE A 144 -5.54 9.28 -0.72
C ILE A 144 -6.22 8.82 0.58
N PHE A 145 -7.38 9.39 0.90
CA PHE A 145 -8.14 9.02 2.09
C PHE A 145 -8.59 7.56 2.03
N ALA A 146 -9.23 7.13 0.93
CA ALA A 146 -9.71 5.77 0.73
C ALA A 146 -8.57 4.75 0.85
N LEU A 147 -7.42 5.01 0.20
CA LEU A 147 -6.26 4.13 0.30
C LEU A 147 -5.77 4.03 1.74
N SER A 148 -5.62 5.15 2.43
CA SER A 148 -5.11 5.17 3.81
C SER A 148 -5.98 4.43 4.83
N GLU A 149 -7.29 4.36 4.59
CA GLU A 149 -8.25 3.61 5.41
C GLU A 149 -8.34 2.13 5.01
N ASN A 150 -7.81 1.76 3.85
CA ASN A 150 -7.66 0.38 3.37
C ASN A 150 -6.25 -0.18 3.64
N TYR A 151 -5.49 0.46 4.53
CA TYR A 151 -4.31 -0.14 5.14
C TYR A 151 -4.67 -0.64 6.54
N ASN A 152 -4.38 -1.90 6.80
CA ASN A 152 -4.56 -2.50 8.12
C ASN A 152 -3.57 -1.92 9.13
N ASP A 153 -3.94 -1.92 10.41
CA ASP A 153 -3.08 -1.47 11.51
C ASP A 153 -2.06 -2.57 11.90
N ASN A 154 -1.35 -3.13 10.91
CA ASN A 154 -0.27 -4.08 11.16
C ASN A 154 0.97 -3.34 11.74
N PRO A 155 1.86 -4.02 12.49
CA PRO A 155 3.08 -3.38 12.99
C PRO A 155 3.95 -2.71 11.91
N PHE A 156 4.13 -3.34 10.75
CA PHE A 156 4.96 -2.91 9.63
C PHE A 156 4.14 -2.56 8.38
N HIS A 157 3.41 -3.51 7.78
CA HIS A 157 2.69 -3.33 6.52
C HIS A 157 1.38 -2.55 6.75
N ASN A 158 1.52 -1.23 6.97
CA ASN A 158 0.46 -0.29 7.30
C ASN A 158 0.60 1.00 6.47
N PHE A 159 -0.29 1.98 6.69
CA PHE A 159 -0.28 3.23 5.93
C PHE A 159 1.01 4.05 6.08
N THR A 160 1.67 3.97 7.24
CA THR A 160 2.95 4.66 7.47
C THR A 160 4.06 4.09 6.59
N HIS A 161 4.10 2.77 6.39
CA HIS A 161 5.01 2.13 5.42
C HIS A 161 4.72 2.59 4.00
N ALA A 162 3.46 2.52 3.55
CA ALA A 162 3.06 2.98 2.21
C ALA A 162 3.44 4.45 1.95
N PHE A 163 3.23 5.32 2.95
CA PHE A 163 3.67 6.70 2.92
C PHE A 163 5.20 6.81 2.78
N ALA A 164 5.97 6.06 3.59
CA ALA A 164 7.42 6.13 3.60
C ALA A 164 8.03 5.69 2.25
N VAL A 165 7.49 4.63 1.64
CA VAL A 165 7.90 4.20 0.29
C VAL A 165 7.62 5.29 -0.75
N THR A 166 6.43 5.88 -0.70
CA THR A 166 6.04 6.99 -1.59
C THR A 166 6.94 8.22 -1.40
N GLN A 167 7.22 8.58 -0.15
CA GLN A 167 8.07 9.72 0.20
C GLN A 167 9.53 9.48 -0.16
N MET A 168 10.05 8.25 -0.03
CA MET A 168 11.40 7.91 -0.46
C MET A 168 11.56 8.09 -1.97
N LEU A 169 10.60 7.59 -2.76
CA LEU A 169 10.60 7.78 -4.21
C LEU A 169 10.48 9.26 -4.60
N PHE A 170 9.65 10.03 -3.89
CA PHE A 170 9.60 11.48 -4.06
C PHE A 170 10.94 12.14 -3.76
N SER A 171 11.59 11.82 -2.64
CA SER A 171 12.90 12.35 -2.26
C SER A 171 13.98 12.00 -3.29
N ILE A 172 14.00 10.76 -3.80
CA ILE A 172 14.91 10.35 -4.88
C ILE A 172 14.61 11.16 -6.15
N SER A 173 13.33 11.31 -6.51
CA SER A 173 12.90 12.06 -7.70
C SER A 173 13.28 13.53 -7.67
N GLU A 174 13.07 14.20 -6.53
CA GLU A 174 13.33 15.63 -6.37
C GLU A 174 14.82 15.95 -6.24
N ARG A 175 15.60 15.06 -5.62
CA ARG A 175 17.06 15.17 -5.59
C ARG A 175 17.68 14.85 -6.95
N ALA A 176 17.01 14.01 -7.73
CA ALA A 176 17.44 13.62 -9.07
C ALA A 176 16.69 14.42 -10.15
N ASN A 177 17.29 15.54 -10.57
CA ASN A 177 16.99 16.13 -11.88
C ASN A 177 17.11 15.09 -13.04
N LYS A 178 17.75 13.94 -12.78
CA LYS A 178 17.95 12.84 -13.71
C LYS A 178 16.81 11.83 -13.80
N LEU A 179 15.86 11.72 -12.86
CA LEU A 179 14.77 10.75 -13.07
C LEU A 179 13.95 11.07 -14.32
N GLN A 180 13.90 12.34 -14.73
CA GLN A 180 13.29 12.77 -15.99
C GLN A 180 14.02 12.22 -17.23
N ALA A 181 15.31 11.85 -17.09
CA ALA A 181 16.09 11.20 -18.12
C ALA A 181 15.72 9.71 -18.29
N PHE A 182 15.08 9.10 -17.30
CA PHE A 182 14.63 7.71 -17.36
C PHE A 182 13.12 7.57 -17.55
N LEU A 183 12.33 8.43 -16.92
CA LEU A 183 10.88 8.28 -16.83
C LEU A 183 10.15 9.47 -17.45
N GLU A 184 9.08 9.20 -18.20
CA GLU A 184 8.15 10.23 -18.63
C GLU A 184 7.30 10.72 -17.43
N HIS A 185 6.56 11.81 -17.62
CA HIS A 185 5.68 12.33 -16.57
C HIS A 185 4.65 11.30 -16.10
N LYS A 186 4.07 10.53 -17.03
CA LYS A 186 3.07 9.50 -16.72
C LYS A 186 3.67 8.33 -15.95
N ASP A 187 4.92 7.96 -16.23
CA ASP A 187 5.63 6.90 -15.52
C ASP A 187 5.92 7.31 -14.08
N ARG A 188 6.30 8.58 -13.85
CA ARG A 188 6.49 9.11 -12.50
C ARG A 188 5.20 9.14 -11.70
N LEU A 189 4.08 9.52 -12.31
CA LEU A 189 2.77 9.43 -11.67
C LEU A 189 2.42 7.96 -11.36
N ALA A 190 2.61 7.06 -12.32
CA ALA A 190 2.34 5.64 -12.15
C ALA A 190 3.19 5.02 -11.02
N LEU A 191 4.46 5.40 -10.92
CA LEU A 191 5.39 4.95 -9.89
C LEU A 191 4.92 5.40 -8.49
N LEU A 192 4.54 6.67 -8.31
CA LEU A 192 4.03 7.17 -7.02
C LEU A 192 2.69 6.55 -6.64
N VAL A 193 1.78 6.36 -7.62
CA VAL A 193 0.49 5.68 -7.39
C VAL A 193 0.72 4.22 -7.00
N SER A 194 1.65 3.54 -7.67
CA SER A 194 2.04 2.16 -7.33
C SER A 194 2.62 2.09 -5.92
N ALA A 195 3.51 3.01 -5.56
CA ALA A 195 4.12 3.09 -4.24
C ALA A 195 3.10 3.26 -3.12
N LEU A 196 2.11 4.13 -3.31
CA LEU A 196 1.07 4.35 -2.31
C LEU A 196 0.14 3.16 -2.15
N GLY A 197 -0.01 2.32 -3.19
CA GLY A 197 -0.94 1.20 -3.22
C GLY A 197 -0.33 -0.19 -3.14
N HIS A 198 1.00 -0.32 -3.09
CA HIS A 198 1.69 -1.61 -3.29
C HIS A 198 1.37 -2.69 -2.23
N ASP A 199 0.87 -2.27 -1.06
CA ASP A 199 0.58 -3.12 0.11
C ASP A 199 -0.87 -2.99 0.62
N LEU A 200 -1.79 -2.50 -0.21
CA LEU A 200 -3.17 -2.25 0.20
C LEU A 200 -3.86 -3.50 0.75
N ASN A 201 -4.52 -3.37 1.90
CA ASN A 201 -5.17 -4.47 2.62
C ASN A 201 -4.23 -5.64 2.97
N HIS A 202 -2.92 -5.40 3.12
CA HIS A 202 -1.98 -6.45 3.56
C HIS A 202 -2.42 -7.08 4.90
N PRO A 203 -2.52 -8.41 5.01
CA PRO A 203 -3.06 -9.08 6.21
C PRO A 203 -2.05 -9.25 7.36
N GLY A 204 -0.80 -8.78 7.18
CA GLY A 204 0.28 -8.93 8.15
C GLY A 204 0.90 -10.33 8.17
N VAL A 205 0.75 -11.07 7.07
CA VAL A 205 1.34 -12.41 6.85
C VAL A 205 1.83 -12.53 5.41
N THR A 206 2.79 -13.41 5.15
CA THR A 206 3.44 -13.58 3.84
C THR A 206 2.64 -14.43 2.85
N ASN A 207 3.01 -14.38 1.56
CA ASN A 207 2.49 -15.28 0.52
C ASN A 207 2.56 -16.77 0.93
N ALA A 208 3.65 -17.20 1.58
CA ALA A 208 3.81 -18.58 2.05
C ALA A 208 2.72 -18.98 3.05
N TYR A 209 2.34 -18.10 3.97
CA TYR A 209 1.23 -18.34 4.89
C TYR A 209 -0.09 -18.49 4.14
N MET A 210 -0.36 -17.58 3.19
CA MET A 210 -1.60 -17.59 2.40
C MET A 210 -1.77 -18.90 1.63
N ILE A 211 -0.68 -19.41 1.03
CA ILE A 211 -0.64 -20.67 0.30
C ILE A 211 -0.81 -21.87 1.25
N ASN A 212 -0.03 -21.91 2.33
CA ASN A 212 -0.05 -23.03 3.29
C ASN A 212 -1.40 -23.18 4.00
N THR A 213 -2.13 -22.07 4.19
CA THR A 213 -3.48 -22.07 4.76
C THR A 213 -4.58 -22.29 3.73
N ARG A 214 -4.25 -22.37 2.43
CA ARG A 214 -5.21 -22.37 1.33
C ARG A 214 -6.21 -21.22 1.43
N HIS A 215 -5.71 -20.04 1.79
CA HIS A 215 -6.52 -18.85 1.88
C HIS A 215 -7.25 -18.59 0.55
N GLN A 216 -8.45 -18.03 0.58
CA GLN A 216 -9.26 -17.81 -0.64
C GLN A 216 -8.52 -16.96 -1.69
N LEU A 217 -7.68 -16.02 -1.26
CA LEU A 217 -6.81 -15.25 -2.15
C LEU A 217 -5.75 -16.12 -2.83
N ALA A 218 -5.15 -17.09 -2.13
CA ALA A 218 -4.18 -18.01 -2.72
C ALA A 218 -4.83 -18.87 -3.81
N VAL A 219 -6.05 -19.35 -3.56
CA VAL A 219 -6.87 -20.05 -4.56
C VAL A 219 -7.19 -19.13 -5.75
N ARG A 220 -7.62 -17.90 -5.50
CA ARG A 220 -7.98 -16.91 -6.53
C ARG A 220 -6.82 -16.59 -7.47
N TYR A 221 -5.62 -16.42 -6.91
CA TYR A 221 -4.42 -16.05 -7.66
C TYR A 221 -3.52 -17.25 -8.00
N ASN A 222 -4.01 -18.47 -7.79
CA ASN A 222 -3.32 -19.71 -8.14
C ASN A 222 -1.89 -19.78 -7.57
N ASP A 223 -1.72 -19.34 -6.32
CA ASP A 223 -0.45 -19.29 -5.59
C ASP A 223 0.65 -18.38 -6.21
N ILE A 224 0.33 -17.56 -7.21
CA ILE A 224 1.29 -16.67 -7.89
C ILE A 224 1.17 -15.24 -7.32
N SER A 225 2.22 -14.76 -6.64
CA SER A 225 2.30 -13.41 -6.05
C SER A 225 0.96 -12.97 -5.45
N VAL A 226 0.46 -13.78 -4.52
CA VAL A 226 -0.95 -13.77 -4.07
C VAL A 226 -1.33 -12.40 -3.50
N LEU A 227 -0.47 -11.86 -2.65
CA LEU A 227 -0.66 -10.58 -1.98
C LEU A 227 -0.49 -9.42 -2.96
N GLU A 228 0.57 -9.44 -3.78
CA GLU A 228 0.86 -8.35 -4.71
C GLU A 228 -0.24 -8.22 -5.79
N ASN A 229 -0.81 -9.34 -6.26
CA ASN A 229 -1.99 -9.32 -7.12
C ASN A 229 -3.21 -8.73 -6.41
N TYR A 230 -3.40 -9.03 -5.12
CA TYR A 230 -4.50 -8.48 -4.34
C TYR A 230 -4.34 -6.96 -4.14
N HIS A 231 -3.14 -6.48 -3.82
CA HIS A 231 -2.82 -5.07 -3.65
C HIS A 231 -3.05 -4.30 -4.96
N ALA A 232 -2.51 -4.81 -6.08
CA ALA A 232 -2.69 -4.22 -7.39
C ALA A 232 -4.17 -4.19 -7.80
N SER A 233 -4.91 -5.30 -7.63
CA SER A 233 -6.33 -5.36 -7.95
C SER A 233 -7.15 -4.36 -7.13
N THR A 234 -6.83 -4.20 -5.85
CA THR A 234 -7.49 -3.25 -4.95
C THR A 234 -7.22 -1.81 -5.36
N LEU A 235 -5.97 -1.47 -5.67
CA LEU A 235 -5.58 -0.14 -6.15
C LEU A 235 -6.32 0.22 -7.45
N ILE A 236 -6.34 -0.69 -8.43
CA ILE A 236 -7.00 -0.42 -9.70
C ILE A 236 -8.51 -0.23 -9.53
N HIS A 237 -9.15 -0.98 -8.62
CA HIS A 237 -10.55 -0.75 -8.27
C HIS A 237 -10.79 0.69 -7.81
N PHE A 238 -9.95 1.23 -6.90
CA PHE A 238 -10.04 2.64 -6.47
C PHE A 238 -9.84 3.63 -7.62
N LEU A 239 -8.94 3.34 -8.57
CA LEU A 239 -8.74 4.16 -9.76
C LEU A 239 -9.89 4.05 -10.78
N GLU A 240 -10.84 3.13 -10.60
CA GLU A 240 -12.01 2.97 -11.47
C GLU A 240 -13.30 3.47 -10.78
N LEU A 241 -13.23 3.91 -9.52
CA LEU A 241 -14.36 4.55 -8.82
C LEU A 241 -14.49 6.00 -9.24
N SER A 242 -15.68 6.41 -9.68
CA SER A 242 -15.94 7.80 -10.12
C SER A 242 -15.51 8.86 -9.08
N GLY A 243 -15.65 8.57 -7.78
CA GLY A 243 -15.22 9.44 -6.69
C GLY A 243 -13.70 9.50 -6.43
N CYS A 244 -12.94 8.49 -6.84
CA CYS A 244 -11.51 8.35 -6.53
C CYS A 244 -10.62 8.25 -7.78
N ASP A 245 -11.19 8.21 -8.98
CA ASP A 245 -10.47 8.09 -10.25
C ASP A 245 -9.70 9.38 -10.54
N ILE A 246 -8.45 9.42 -10.08
CA ILE A 246 -7.51 10.52 -10.35
C ILE A 246 -6.99 10.53 -11.79
N LEU A 247 -7.33 9.52 -12.60
CA LEU A 247 -6.91 9.37 -14.00
C LEU A 247 -8.06 9.65 -14.98
N GLU A 248 -9.24 10.05 -14.50
CA GLU A 248 -10.46 10.21 -15.31
C GLU A 248 -10.27 11.20 -16.46
N SER A 249 -9.55 12.29 -16.22
CA SER A 249 -9.23 13.32 -17.22
C SER A 249 -8.34 12.83 -18.36
N LEU A 250 -7.66 11.68 -18.20
CA LEU A 250 -6.76 11.15 -19.21
C LEU A 250 -7.51 10.44 -20.34
N PRO A 251 -7.02 10.54 -21.60
CA PRO A 251 -7.53 9.72 -22.69
C PRO A 251 -7.46 8.22 -22.36
N LEU A 252 -8.39 7.43 -22.90
CA LEU A 252 -8.44 5.98 -22.67
C LEU A 252 -7.11 5.26 -22.96
N GLN A 253 -6.36 5.71 -23.98
CA GLN A 253 -5.05 5.15 -24.31
C GLN A 253 -4.04 5.32 -23.16
N ASP A 254 -4.02 6.51 -22.53
CA ASP A 254 -3.13 6.80 -21.42
C ASP A 254 -3.59 6.09 -20.14
N ARG A 255 -4.89 5.99 -19.89
CA ARG A 255 -5.42 5.16 -18.79
C ARG A 255 -4.99 3.69 -18.92
N ASN A 256 -5.10 3.14 -20.13
CA ASN A 256 -4.64 1.78 -20.43
C ASN A 256 -3.11 1.65 -20.30
N TYR A 257 -2.36 2.70 -20.61
CA TYR A 257 -0.93 2.75 -20.36
C TYR A 257 -0.63 2.73 -18.85
N MET A 258 -1.24 3.63 -18.06
CA MET A 258 -1.07 3.71 -16.61
C MET A 258 -1.36 2.36 -15.95
N ARG A 259 -2.47 1.71 -16.30
CA ARG A 259 -2.81 0.38 -15.78
C ARG A 259 -1.75 -0.68 -16.13
N ARG A 260 -1.23 -0.67 -17.36
CA ARG A 260 -0.16 -1.58 -17.81
C ARG A 260 1.18 -1.30 -17.14
N GLN A 261 1.38 -0.12 -16.55
CA GLN A 261 2.57 0.19 -15.78
C GLN A 261 2.39 -0.12 -14.29
N ILE A 262 1.29 0.31 -13.69
CA ILE A 262 1.04 0.18 -12.24
C ILE A 262 1.03 -1.28 -11.78
N ILE A 263 0.33 -2.16 -12.50
CA ILE A 263 0.18 -3.56 -12.12
C ILE A 263 1.53 -4.28 -12.03
N PRO A 264 2.37 -4.34 -13.10
CA PRO A 264 3.66 -5.01 -13.02
C PRO A 264 4.60 -4.38 -12.00
N THR A 265 4.58 -3.06 -11.83
CA THR A 265 5.41 -2.37 -10.82
C THR A 265 5.08 -2.87 -9.41
N ILE A 266 3.81 -3.03 -9.05
CA ILE A 266 3.41 -3.63 -7.76
C ILE A 266 3.79 -5.10 -7.70
N LEU A 267 3.57 -5.88 -8.77
CA LEU A 267 3.96 -7.30 -8.79
C LEU A 267 5.48 -7.52 -8.67
N ALA A 268 6.30 -6.49 -8.92
CA ALA A 268 7.73 -6.54 -8.77
C ALA A 268 8.19 -6.45 -7.30
N THR A 269 7.33 -6.00 -6.37
CA THR A 269 7.67 -5.94 -4.93
C THR A 269 7.70 -7.32 -4.25
N ASP A 270 7.17 -8.36 -4.91
CA ASP A 270 7.26 -9.73 -4.43
C ASP A 270 8.73 -10.15 -4.23
N MET A 271 9.12 -10.34 -2.97
CA MET A 271 10.50 -10.70 -2.61
C MET A 271 10.97 -12.04 -3.20
N ALA A 272 10.07 -12.92 -3.67
CA ALA A 272 10.45 -14.11 -4.44
C ALA A 272 11.12 -13.75 -5.79
N LYS A 273 10.86 -12.54 -6.31
CA LYS A 273 11.42 -12.01 -7.57
C LYS A 273 12.61 -11.09 -7.36
N HIS A 274 13.06 -10.88 -6.12
CA HIS A 274 14.07 -9.87 -5.76
C HIS A 274 15.31 -9.87 -6.68
N PHE A 275 15.95 -11.03 -6.88
CA PHE A 275 17.13 -11.12 -7.73
C PHE A 275 16.82 -10.95 -9.22
N GLN A 276 15.62 -11.35 -9.66
CA GLN A 276 15.17 -11.16 -11.04
C GLN A 276 14.96 -9.67 -11.34
N VAL A 277 14.34 -8.93 -10.42
CA VAL A 277 14.12 -7.48 -10.55
C VAL A 277 15.46 -6.74 -10.64
N ILE A 278 16.43 -7.07 -9.76
CA ILE A 278 17.78 -6.49 -9.79
C ILE A 278 18.47 -6.75 -11.13
N ALA A 279 18.49 -8.01 -11.58
CA ALA A 279 19.15 -8.40 -12.81
C ALA A 279 18.51 -7.74 -14.05
N ASN A 280 17.18 -7.63 -14.08
CA ASN A 280 16.46 -6.97 -15.15
C ASN A 280 16.76 -5.47 -15.20
N PHE A 281 16.69 -4.78 -14.05
CA PHE A 281 17.05 -3.38 -13.93
C PHE A 281 18.49 -3.14 -14.40
N GLU A 282 19.47 -3.88 -13.88
CA GLU A 282 20.88 -3.72 -14.25
C GLU A 282 21.12 -4.01 -15.75
N GLY A 283 20.47 -5.03 -16.28
CA GLY A 283 20.56 -5.41 -17.69
C GLY A 283 20.06 -4.32 -18.62
N VAL A 284 18.88 -3.76 -18.32
CA VAL A 284 18.28 -2.64 -19.06
C VAL A 284 19.15 -1.39 -18.96
N MET A 285 19.64 -1.05 -17.76
CA MET A 285 20.39 0.19 -17.54
C MET A 285 21.72 0.27 -18.31
N LYS A 286 22.30 -0.87 -18.70
CA LYS A 286 23.52 -0.92 -19.53
C LYS A 286 23.35 -0.31 -20.91
N ASN A 287 22.16 -0.44 -21.51
CA ASN A 287 21.82 0.12 -22.82
C ASN A 287 20.43 0.77 -22.76
N PHE A 288 20.23 1.63 -21.76
CA PHE A 288 18.93 2.24 -21.50
C PHE A 288 18.46 3.06 -22.71
N ASP A 289 17.17 2.96 -23.00
CA ASP A 289 16.49 3.71 -24.05
C ASP A 289 15.20 4.24 -23.44
N ARG A 290 15.14 5.56 -23.28
CA ARG A 290 14.00 6.24 -22.68
C ARG A 290 12.73 6.06 -23.48
N GLU A 291 12.82 5.91 -24.81
CA GLU A 291 11.65 5.79 -25.67
C GLU A 291 11.07 4.36 -25.68
N ASN A 292 11.79 3.40 -25.10
CA ASN A 292 11.32 2.03 -24.91
C ASN A 292 10.54 1.91 -23.59
N ALA A 293 9.24 1.65 -23.69
CA ALA A 293 8.36 1.48 -22.53
C ALA A 293 8.79 0.33 -21.60
N ASP A 294 9.34 -0.77 -22.13
CA ASP A 294 9.80 -1.91 -21.30
C ASP A 294 11.05 -1.53 -20.50
N HIS A 295 11.90 -0.65 -21.06
CA HIS A 295 13.05 -0.13 -20.32
C HIS A 295 12.59 0.77 -19.17
N ARG A 296 11.60 1.64 -19.41
CA ARG A 296 11.00 2.46 -18.36
C ARG A 296 10.28 1.63 -17.30
N GLN A 297 9.60 0.55 -17.69
CA GLN A 297 9.00 -0.42 -16.77
C GLN A 297 10.05 -1.02 -15.84
N ALA A 298 11.17 -1.51 -16.38
CA ALA A 298 12.26 -2.08 -15.56
C ALA A 298 12.84 -1.06 -14.57
N VAL A 299 12.91 0.22 -14.95
CA VAL A 299 13.32 1.31 -14.05
C VAL A 299 12.31 1.50 -12.92
N MET A 300 11.01 1.53 -13.21
CA MET A 300 9.97 1.65 -12.18
C MET A 300 9.99 0.46 -11.22
N ASP A 301 10.08 -0.77 -11.75
CA ASP A 301 10.16 -2.00 -10.96
C ASP A 301 11.35 -1.94 -9.98
N GLY A 302 12.54 -1.60 -10.49
CA GLY A 302 13.75 -1.51 -9.68
C GLY A 302 13.68 -0.41 -8.61
N LEU A 303 13.11 0.74 -8.95
CA LEU A 303 12.94 1.87 -8.03
C LEU A 303 11.93 1.58 -6.93
N LEU A 304 10.73 1.09 -7.27
CA LEU A 304 9.73 0.75 -6.25
C LEU A 304 10.24 -0.36 -5.34
N HIS A 305 10.80 -1.43 -5.92
CA HIS A 305 11.36 -2.54 -5.15
C HIS A 305 12.45 -2.08 -4.18
N SER A 306 13.29 -1.15 -4.60
CA SER A 306 14.33 -0.56 -3.76
C SER A 306 13.76 0.29 -2.64
N ALA A 307 12.76 1.12 -2.93
CA ALA A 307 12.11 1.97 -1.94
C ALA A 307 11.32 1.17 -0.90
N ASP A 308 10.62 0.12 -1.33
CA ASP A 308 9.84 -0.79 -0.47
C ASP A 308 10.72 -1.43 0.61
N VAL A 309 11.84 -2.02 0.19
CA VAL A 309 12.82 -2.59 1.14
C VAL A 309 13.89 -1.58 1.59
N GLY A 310 13.63 -0.28 1.42
CA GLY A 310 14.59 0.82 1.59
C GLY A 310 14.86 1.23 3.04
N ASN A 311 14.15 0.68 4.02
CA ASN A 311 14.26 1.09 5.43
C ASN A 311 15.70 1.08 6.00
N PRO A 312 16.60 0.11 5.67
CA PRO A 312 17.98 0.13 6.15
C PRO A 312 18.85 1.24 5.56
N THR A 313 18.32 2.04 4.62
CA THR A 313 19.00 3.21 4.03
C THR A 313 18.69 4.52 4.76
N LEU A 314 17.79 4.46 5.74
CA LEU A 314 17.44 5.56 6.63
C LEU A 314 18.41 5.63 7.81
N ARG A 315 18.45 6.77 8.50
CA ARG A 315 19.21 6.93 9.75
C ARG A 315 18.91 5.78 10.71
N PHE A 316 19.95 5.30 11.41
CA PHE A 316 19.91 4.07 12.20
C PHE A 316 18.71 3.92 13.16
N ASP A 317 18.33 4.99 13.85
CA ASP A 317 17.17 5.01 14.75
C ASP A 317 15.85 4.76 14.02
N ILE A 318 15.66 5.38 12.86
CA ILE A 318 14.48 5.19 12.00
C ILE A 318 14.49 3.77 11.42
N ALA A 319 15.64 3.34 10.88
CA ALA A 319 15.82 1.98 10.37
C ALA A 319 15.51 0.93 11.44
N THR A 320 15.98 1.14 12.68
CA THR A 320 15.73 0.25 13.81
C THR A 320 14.24 0.13 14.15
N VAL A 321 13.49 1.24 14.14
CA VAL A 321 12.02 1.18 14.37
C VAL A 321 11.34 0.31 13.33
N TYR A 322 11.70 0.45 12.04
CA TYR A 322 11.17 -0.41 10.99
C TYR A 322 11.58 -1.88 11.16
N SER A 323 12.85 -2.15 11.50
CA SER A 323 13.36 -3.49 11.78
C SER A 323 12.57 -4.17 12.89
N LEU A 324 12.30 -3.47 13.99
CA LEU A 324 11.53 -4.02 15.11
C LEU A 324 10.06 -4.28 14.71
N ARG A 325 9.46 -3.39 13.92
CA ARG A 325 8.09 -3.55 13.42
C ARG A 325 7.94 -4.77 12.51
N ILE A 326 8.86 -4.99 11.55
CA ILE A 326 8.77 -6.17 10.68
C ILE A 326 9.02 -7.46 11.46
N ILE A 327 9.95 -7.44 12.41
CA ILE A 327 10.21 -8.59 13.30
C ILE A 327 8.98 -8.94 14.14
N GLN A 328 8.20 -7.94 14.60
CA GLN A 328 6.93 -8.21 15.30
C GLN A 328 5.93 -8.95 14.42
N GLU A 329 5.79 -8.58 13.14
CA GLU A 329 4.92 -9.32 12.20
C GLU A 329 5.42 -10.73 11.94
N PHE A 330 6.71 -10.89 11.67
CA PHE A 330 7.32 -12.20 11.41
C PHE A 330 7.17 -13.14 12.61
N ASN A 331 7.47 -12.67 13.82
CA ASN A 331 7.29 -13.45 15.05
C ASN A 331 5.82 -13.81 15.28
N LYS A 332 4.88 -12.89 14.99
CA LYS A 332 3.43 -13.15 15.10
C LYS A 332 2.97 -14.23 14.12
N GLN A 333 3.45 -14.19 12.88
CA GLN A 333 3.14 -15.21 11.88
C GLN A 333 3.67 -16.58 12.33
N VAL A 334 4.95 -16.68 12.69
CA VAL A 334 5.59 -17.94 13.13
C VAL A 334 4.82 -18.56 14.30
N LEU A 335 4.49 -17.77 15.32
CA LEU A 335 3.70 -18.23 16.46
C LEU A 335 2.32 -18.74 16.02
N THR A 336 1.67 -18.06 15.08
CA THR A 336 0.36 -18.46 14.56
C THR A 336 0.45 -19.77 13.77
N GLU A 337 1.51 -19.97 12.99
CA GLU A 337 1.75 -21.21 12.24
C GLU A 337 1.93 -22.39 13.20
N GLU A 338 2.72 -22.22 14.26
CA GLU A 338 2.92 -23.24 15.30
C GLU A 338 1.61 -23.61 16.00
N GLN A 339 0.84 -22.61 16.44
CA GLN A 339 -0.43 -22.82 17.14
C GLN A 339 -1.48 -23.52 16.26
N LYS A 340 -1.46 -23.29 14.95
CA LYS A 340 -2.38 -23.90 13.99
C LYS A 340 -1.86 -25.23 13.42
N GLY A 341 -0.66 -25.68 13.81
CA GLY A 341 -0.05 -26.89 13.26
C GLY A 341 0.25 -26.80 11.75
N LEU A 342 0.52 -25.59 11.25
CA LEU A 342 0.88 -25.34 9.85
C LEU A 342 2.39 -25.57 9.63
N PRO A 343 2.85 -25.75 8.38
CA PRO A 343 4.27 -25.63 8.06
C PRO A 343 4.81 -24.29 8.54
N VAL A 344 5.81 -24.31 9.43
CA VAL A 344 6.36 -23.10 10.05
C VAL A 344 7.41 -22.48 9.14
N SER A 345 7.27 -21.18 8.90
CA SER A 345 8.17 -20.34 8.13
C SER A 345 9.43 -20.00 8.94
N GLU A 346 10.28 -20.99 9.20
CA GLU A 346 11.41 -20.86 10.14
C GLU A 346 12.41 -19.74 9.78
N TYR A 347 12.48 -19.38 8.50
CA TYR A 347 13.30 -18.26 8.01
C TYR A 347 12.82 -16.88 8.50
N LEU A 348 11.57 -16.78 8.98
CA LEU A 348 11.00 -15.59 9.60
C LEU A 348 11.25 -15.53 11.12
N ARG A 349 11.72 -16.63 11.75
CA ARG A 349 11.93 -16.64 13.19
C ARG A 349 13.14 -15.80 13.57
N VAL A 350 12.89 -14.70 14.29
CA VAL A 350 13.96 -13.83 14.80
C VAL A 350 14.00 -13.83 16.32
N GLY A 351 12.84 -13.80 17.00
CA GLY A 351 12.77 -13.63 18.44
C GLY A 351 12.85 -12.15 18.87
N ASN A 352 13.09 -11.93 20.16
CA ASN A 352 13.15 -10.59 20.76
C ASN A 352 14.54 -10.27 21.33
N ASP A 353 15.49 -11.21 21.28
CA ASP A 353 16.83 -10.99 21.77
C ASP A 353 17.66 -10.14 20.80
N VAL A 354 18.50 -9.27 21.36
CA VAL A 354 19.32 -8.33 20.58
C VAL A 354 20.23 -9.06 19.60
N ALA A 355 20.76 -10.24 19.98
CA ALA A 355 21.64 -11.04 19.12
C ALA A 355 20.90 -11.57 17.87
N GLY A 356 19.68 -12.07 18.03
CA GLY A 356 18.79 -12.53 16.96
C GLY A 356 18.41 -11.40 16.02
N ILE A 357 17.99 -10.25 16.58
CA ILE A 357 17.67 -9.05 15.81
C ILE A 357 18.89 -8.59 15.01
N LYS A 358 20.05 -8.43 15.65
CA LYS A 358 21.32 -8.04 15.01
C LYS A 358 21.69 -8.99 13.87
N LYS A 359 21.65 -10.30 14.11
CA LYS A 359 21.95 -11.32 13.09
C LYS A 359 21.00 -11.23 11.90
N ASN A 360 19.71 -11.03 12.16
CA ASN A 360 18.70 -10.87 11.12
C ASN A 360 18.97 -9.61 10.27
N GLN A 361 19.22 -8.46 10.90
CA GLN A 361 19.45 -7.20 10.21
C GLN A 361 20.76 -7.18 9.40
N LEU A 362 21.86 -7.69 9.96
CA LEU A 362 23.12 -7.84 9.23
C LEU A 362 22.95 -8.77 8.01
N GLY A 363 22.28 -9.91 8.20
CA GLY A 363 22.02 -10.85 7.11
C GLY A 363 21.17 -10.24 5.99
N PHE A 364 20.14 -9.46 6.35
CA PHE A 364 19.27 -8.76 5.40
C PHE A 364 20.04 -7.69 4.62
N ILE A 365 20.83 -6.87 5.33
CA ILE A 365 21.66 -5.81 4.74
C ILE A 365 22.67 -6.40 3.74
N GLU A 366 23.45 -7.39 4.16
CA GLU A 366 24.55 -7.93 3.35
C GLU A 366 24.08 -8.69 2.12
N LYS A 367 23.01 -9.46 2.25
CA LYS A 367 22.59 -10.40 1.21
C LYS A 367 21.58 -9.82 0.22
N LEU A 368 20.78 -8.85 0.64
CA LEU A 368 19.66 -8.33 -0.15
C LEU A 368 19.78 -6.83 -0.40
N ILE A 369 19.95 -6.04 0.66
CA ILE A 369 19.82 -4.58 0.55
C ILE A 369 21.05 -3.91 -0.07
N TYR A 370 22.25 -4.24 0.40
CA TYR A 370 23.48 -3.65 -0.13
C TYR A 370 23.67 -3.96 -1.63
N PRO A 371 23.50 -5.21 -2.11
CA PRO A 371 23.58 -5.49 -3.54
C PRO A 371 22.56 -4.71 -4.38
N LEU A 372 21.29 -4.65 -3.94
CA LEU A 372 20.22 -3.92 -4.61
C LEU A 372 20.57 -2.43 -4.77
N TRP A 373 20.85 -1.75 -3.65
CA TRP A 373 21.11 -0.32 -3.66
C TRP A 373 22.42 0.04 -4.37
N LYS A 374 23.40 -0.88 -4.40
CA LYS A 374 24.65 -0.65 -5.12
C LYS A 374 24.42 -0.61 -6.63
N VAL A 375 23.56 -1.50 -7.13
CA VAL A 375 23.13 -1.49 -8.53
C VAL A 375 22.36 -0.19 -8.82
N VAL A 376 21.43 0.21 -7.96
CA VAL A 376 20.69 1.48 -8.14
C VAL A 376 21.64 2.69 -8.16
N ALA A 377 22.53 2.82 -7.17
CA ALA A 377 23.47 3.92 -7.07
C ALA A 377 24.48 4.00 -8.24
N THR A 378 24.76 2.87 -8.90
CA THR A 378 25.61 2.84 -10.09
C THR A 378 25.01 3.64 -11.25
N TYR A 379 23.68 3.59 -11.41
CA TYR A 379 22.99 4.26 -12.52
C TYR A 379 22.22 5.51 -12.12
N ILE A 380 21.92 5.67 -10.82
CA ILE A 380 21.26 6.82 -10.22
C ILE A 380 22.19 7.35 -9.11
N PRO A 381 23.21 8.15 -9.46
CA PRO A 381 24.24 8.57 -8.49
C PRO A 381 23.70 9.32 -7.27
N GLU A 382 22.54 9.95 -7.39
CA GLU A 382 21.83 10.60 -6.29
C GLU A 382 21.43 9.62 -5.18
N ALA A 383 21.34 8.32 -5.49
CA ALA A 383 21.07 7.26 -4.52
C ALA A 383 22.31 6.88 -3.69
N GLN A 384 23.51 7.41 -3.97
CA GLN A 384 24.74 7.07 -3.23
C GLN A 384 24.61 7.35 -1.72
N ILE A 385 23.87 8.38 -1.33
CA ILE A 385 23.60 8.70 0.08
C ILE A 385 22.91 7.55 0.85
N HIS A 386 22.17 6.69 0.14
CA HIS A 386 21.54 5.50 0.72
C HIS A 386 22.59 4.41 0.99
N ILE A 387 23.58 4.24 0.11
CA ILE A 387 24.69 3.30 0.32
C ILE A 387 25.55 3.72 1.52
N ASP A 388 25.89 5.00 1.60
CA ASP A 388 26.69 5.52 2.72
C ASP A 388 25.98 5.26 4.06
N THR A 389 24.65 5.37 4.08
CA THR A 389 23.84 5.09 5.28
C THR A 389 23.75 3.59 5.57
N ILE A 390 23.63 2.73 4.55
CA ILE A 390 23.66 1.27 4.74
C ILE A 390 24.97 0.84 5.39
N GLU A 391 26.11 1.40 4.96
CA GLU A 391 27.42 1.09 5.52
C GLU A 391 27.57 1.57 6.98
N ASP A 392 27.08 2.77 7.31
CA ASP A 392 27.00 3.24 8.72
C ASP A 392 26.08 2.35 9.56
N ASN A 393 24.89 2.01 9.06
CA ASN A 393 23.95 1.16 9.78
C ASN A 393 24.50 -0.24 10.02
N LYS A 394 25.20 -0.82 9.04
CA LYS A 394 25.89 -2.10 9.22
C LYS A 394 26.91 -2.03 10.35
N ARG A 395 27.78 -1.01 10.36
CA ARG A 395 28.75 -0.80 11.43
C ARG A 395 28.07 -0.65 12.80
N ARG A 396 26.99 0.14 12.89
CA ARG A 396 26.24 0.32 14.14
C ARG A 396 25.61 -0.97 14.64
N TRP A 397 25.06 -1.80 13.75
CA TRP A 397 24.58 -3.13 14.12
C TRP A 397 25.73 -4.02 14.63
N GLU A 398 26.92 -3.97 14.01
CA GLU A 398 28.11 -4.70 14.46
C GLU A 398 28.61 -4.24 15.83
N GLU A 399 28.56 -2.93 16.11
CA GLU A 399 28.96 -2.28 17.36
C GLU A 399 27.99 -2.49 18.52
N LEU A 400 26.72 -2.87 18.24
CA LEU A 400 25.79 -3.24 19.32
C LEU A 400 26.36 -4.43 20.10
N GLU A 401 26.85 -4.14 21.29
CA GLU A 401 27.24 -5.14 22.28
C GLU A 401 26.00 -5.93 22.72
N ASN A 402 26.23 -7.15 23.22
CA ASN A 402 25.15 -7.88 23.89
C ASN A 402 24.76 -7.06 25.13
N LEU A 403 23.69 -6.28 25.02
CA LEU A 403 23.00 -5.74 26.18
C LEU A 403 22.32 -6.93 26.84
N ASP A 404 23.01 -7.52 27.83
CA ASP A 404 22.51 -8.64 28.65
C ASP A 404 21.20 -8.29 29.36
#